data_AF-A0A9C7FJY5-F1
#
_entry.id   AF-A0A9C7FJY5-F1
#
_cell.length_a   1.000
_cell.length_b   1.000
_cell.length_c   1.000
_cell.angle_alpha   90.00
_cell.angle_beta   90.00
_cell.angle_gamma   90.00
#
_symmetry.space_group_name_H-M   'P 1'
#
loop_
_entity.id
_entity.type
_entity.pdbx_description
1 polymer ?
#
loop_
_entity_poly.entity_id
_entity_poly.type
_entity_poly.pdbx_seq_one_letter_code
_entity_poly.pdbx_strand_id
1 'polypeptide(L)'
;MKKMNVLLVSFATAIALSACSNAPKLATESMPRSGFLPDYNLLVPMATSDSDTRVWRYRVSGVNPGAYTAVILDPIYLNQNATKDVSLELINKAKAALQESMVEAVNSRGNIRIVTKPGPGVARISVGITGAESSANSLQPWNFTPIGLAMNAAAYAGGVNAKTPALLVESKITDSQSKQLLGEGLITVQGESFRTNAGSADSFIAMAKKVVRTALETSANPTPTGK
;
A
#
# COMPACT_ATOMS: atom_id res chain seq x y z
N MET A 1 -0.59 30.35 -75.94
CA MET A 1 0.80 29.87 -75.81
C MET A 1 1.46 30.54 -74.60
N LYS A 2 1.61 29.85 -73.47
CA LYS A 2 2.83 29.76 -72.64
C LYS A 2 2.51 28.96 -71.37
N LYS A 3 3.39 28.00 -71.10
CA LYS A 3 3.33 26.99 -70.03
C LYS A 3 4.19 27.43 -68.83
N MET A 4 3.97 26.75 -67.70
CA MET A 4 4.82 26.60 -66.51
C MET A 4 4.94 27.82 -65.57
N ASN A 5 4.96 27.71 -64.25
CA ASN A 5 5.43 26.61 -63.41
C ASN A 5 4.81 26.57 -62.00
N VAL A 6 4.75 25.35 -61.50
CA VAL A 6 4.34 24.86 -60.17
C VAL A 6 5.22 25.42 -59.04
N LEU A 7 4.63 25.63 -57.85
CA LEU A 7 5.18 25.16 -56.57
C LEU A 7 4.12 25.21 -55.46
N LEU A 8 3.56 24.03 -55.17
CA LEU A 8 2.87 23.71 -53.93
C LEU A 8 3.85 23.82 -52.76
N VAL A 9 3.43 24.47 -51.68
CA VAL A 9 3.93 24.15 -50.34
C VAL A 9 2.71 23.95 -49.44
N SER A 10 2.29 22.70 -49.32
CA SER A 10 1.26 22.24 -48.37
C SER A 10 1.82 22.32 -46.95
N PHE A 11 1.34 23.29 -46.17
CA PHE A 11 1.65 23.41 -44.75
C PHE A 11 0.75 22.44 -43.96
N ALA A 12 1.16 21.17 -43.88
CA ALA A 12 0.51 20.19 -43.01
C ALA A 12 0.94 20.45 -41.55
N THR A 13 0.16 21.26 -40.84
CA THR A 13 0.34 21.45 -39.39
C THR A 13 -0.14 20.19 -38.66
N ALA A 14 0.79 19.28 -38.37
CA ALA A 14 0.57 18.20 -37.42
C ALA A 14 0.51 18.81 -36.02
N ILE A 15 -0.71 19.04 -35.51
CA ILE A 15 -0.94 19.33 -34.09
C ILE A 15 -0.66 18.03 -33.33
N ALA A 16 0.59 17.83 -32.92
CA ALA A 16 0.91 16.88 -31.89
C ALA A 16 0.24 17.38 -30.60
N LEU A 17 -0.94 16.84 -30.28
CA LEU A 17 -1.51 16.89 -28.94
C LEU A 17 -0.57 16.08 -28.03
N SER A 18 0.54 16.70 -27.61
CA SER A 18 1.24 16.28 -26.41
C SER A 18 0.30 16.53 -25.25
N ALA A 19 -0.54 15.55 -24.95
CA ALA A 19 -1.18 15.44 -23.66
C ALA A 19 -0.04 15.33 -22.65
N CYS A 20 0.40 16.47 -22.12
CA CYS A 20 1.25 16.51 -20.94
C CYS A 20 0.47 15.77 -19.85
N SER A 21 0.82 14.51 -19.64
CA SER A 21 0.25 13.67 -18.62
C SER A 21 0.64 14.26 -17.27
N ASN A 22 -0.21 15.13 -16.73
CA ASN A 22 -0.22 15.47 -15.30
C ASN A 22 -0.76 14.28 -14.49
N ALA A 23 -0.37 13.05 -14.85
CA ALA A 23 -0.56 11.91 -13.99
C ALA A 23 0.16 12.27 -12.68
N PRO A 24 -0.52 12.24 -11.52
CA PRO A 24 0.13 12.53 -10.25
C PRO A 24 1.42 11.73 -10.16
N LYS A 25 2.54 12.36 -9.78
CA LYS A 25 3.88 11.74 -9.81
C LYS A 25 3.92 10.37 -9.10
N LEU A 26 3.06 10.19 -8.10
CA LEU A 26 2.81 8.95 -7.37
C LEU A 26 2.28 7.79 -8.24
N ALA A 27 1.62 8.08 -9.37
CA ALA A 27 1.16 7.12 -10.37
C ALA A 27 2.27 6.67 -11.34
N THR A 28 3.46 7.28 -11.29
CA THR A 28 4.59 6.97 -12.19
C THR A 28 5.72 6.15 -11.54
N GLU A 29 5.68 5.97 -10.22
CA GLU A 29 6.69 5.13 -9.53
C GLU A 29 6.32 3.65 -9.59
N SER A 30 7.35 2.80 -9.69
CA SER A 30 7.16 1.35 -9.71
C SER A 30 6.62 0.84 -8.37
N MET A 31 5.74 -0.15 -8.45
CA MET A 31 5.28 -0.88 -7.26
C MET A 31 6.47 -1.48 -6.50
N PRO A 32 6.60 -1.23 -5.19
CA PRO A 32 7.68 -1.78 -4.38
C PRO A 32 7.52 -3.30 -4.23
N ARG A 33 8.64 -4.01 -4.05
CA ARG A 33 8.67 -5.48 -3.91
C ARG A 33 9.56 -5.87 -2.75
N SER A 34 8.95 -6.29 -1.63
CA SER A 34 9.70 -6.66 -0.41
C SER A 34 10.08 -8.15 -0.34
N GLY A 35 9.44 -8.99 -1.16
CA GLY A 35 9.47 -10.45 -1.06
C GLY A 35 8.41 -11.06 -0.13
N PHE A 36 7.55 -10.28 0.53
CA PHE A 36 6.47 -10.80 1.38
C PHE A 36 5.35 -11.50 0.60
N LEU A 37 4.91 -10.90 -0.50
CA LEU A 37 3.88 -11.49 -1.36
C LEU A 37 4.47 -12.55 -2.30
N PRO A 38 3.75 -13.66 -2.55
CA PRO A 38 4.21 -14.74 -3.41
C PRO A 38 4.32 -14.37 -4.89
N ASP A 39 3.43 -13.51 -5.43
CA ASP A 39 3.52 -13.10 -6.84
C ASP A 39 3.02 -11.67 -7.08
N TYR A 40 3.95 -10.73 -7.15
CA TYR A 40 3.66 -9.33 -7.42
C TYR A 40 3.07 -9.07 -8.81
N ASN A 41 3.19 -9.98 -9.77
CA ASN A 41 2.69 -9.74 -11.13
C ASN A 41 1.16 -9.82 -11.21
N LEU A 42 0.51 -10.36 -10.17
CA LEU A 42 -0.93 -10.44 -10.04
C LEU A 42 -1.58 -9.10 -9.63
N LEU A 43 -0.80 -8.21 -9.04
CA LEU A 43 -1.27 -6.96 -8.45
C LEU A 43 -1.53 -5.91 -9.54
N VAL A 44 -2.73 -5.33 -9.53
CA VAL A 44 -3.08 -4.18 -10.38
C VAL A 44 -3.30 -2.93 -9.52
N PRO A 45 -2.96 -1.73 -10.03
CA PRO A 45 -3.19 -0.48 -9.30
C PRO A 45 -4.69 -0.22 -9.14
N MET A 46 -5.05 0.34 -7.99
CA MET A 46 -6.41 0.75 -7.66
C MET A 46 -6.49 2.27 -7.51
N ALA A 47 -7.57 2.87 -7.99
CA ALA A 47 -7.86 4.27 -7.72
C ALA A 47 -8.16 4.49 -6.22
N THR A 48 -7.70 5.60 -5.68
CA THR A 48 -7.93 6.05 -4.31
C THR A 48 -8.20 7.55 -4.32
N SER A 49 -9.10 8.01 -3.45
CA SER A 49 -9.37 9.43 -3.23
C SER A 49 -8.30 10.12 -2.38
N ASP A 50 -7.49 9.33 -1.68
CA ASP A 50 -6.41 9.81 -0.82
C ASP A 50 -5.12 9.94 -1.62
N SER A 51 -4.68 11.18 -1.85
CA SER A 51 -3.48 11.52 -2.63
C SER A 51 -2.18 11.02 -2.02
N ASP A 52 -2.20 10.77 -0.72
CA ASP A 52 -1.08 10.30 0.09
C ASP A 52 -1.00 8.76 0.10
N THR A 53 -1.90 8.08 -0.60
CA THR A 53 -2.03 6.63 -0.55
C THR A 53 -1.94 6.03 -1.95
N ARG A 54 -1.33 4.85 -2.06
CA ARG A 54 -1.38 4.03 -3.27
C ARG A 54 -1.74 2.62 -2.88
N VAL A 55 -2.53 1.99 -3.74
CA VAL A 55 -3.07 0.66 -3.49
C VAL A 55 -2.89 -0.18 -4.73
N TRP A 56 -2.33 -1.36 -4.56
CA TRP A 56 -2.39 -2.42 -5.54
C TRP A 56 -3.13 -3.61 -4.95
N ARG A 57 -3.80 -4.34 -5.83
CA ARG A 57 -4.68 -5.42 -5.43
C ARG A 57 -4.66 -6.57 -6.41
N TYR A 58 -4.71 -7.76 -5.85
CA TYR A 58 -5.12 -8.97 -6.54
C TYR A 58 -6.38 -9.55 -5.87
N ARG A 59 -7.33 -10.00 -6.69
CA ARG A 59 -8.47 -10.83 -6.27
C ARG A 59 -8.68 -11.91 -7.31
N VAL A 60 -8.72 -13.16 -6.83
CA VAL A 60 -8.96 -14.33 -7.67
C VAL A 60 -10.35 -14.28 -8.32
N SER A 61 -10.48 -14.77 -9.54
CA SER A 61 -11.76 -14.93 -10.22
C SER A 61 -12.47 -16.22 -9.76
N GLY A 62 -13.77 -16.36 -10.05
CA GLY A 62 -14.51 -17.60 -9.84
C GLY A 62 -14.78 -18.00 -8.38
N VAL A 63 -14.29 -17.23 -7.40
CA VAL A 63 -14.56 -17.43 -5.98
C VAL A 63 -15.61 -16.43 -5.50
N ASN A 64 -16.67 -16.91 -4.84
CA ASN A 64 -17.66 -16.07 -4.19
C ASN A 64 -17.12 -15.57 -2.84
N PRO A 65 -16.84 -14.25 -2.66
CA PRO A 65 -16.36 -13.73 -1.38
C PRO A 65 -17.37 -13.95 -0.23
N GLY A 66 -18.67 -14.00 -0.53
CA GLY A 66 -19.73 -14.25 0.45
C GLY A 66 -19.73 -15.67 1.03
N ALA A 67 -18.99 -16.61 0.44
CA ALA A 67 -18.79 -17.94 1.01
C ALA A 67 -17.90 -17.92 2.27
N TYR A 68 -17.15 -16.83 2.48
CA TYR A 68 -16.27 -16.67 3.64
C TYR A 68 -16.98 -15.88 4.75
N THR A 69 -17.34 -16.57 5.83
CA THR A 69 -18.07 -15.98 6.98
C THR A 69 -17.20 -15.85 8.22
N ALA A 70 -15.94 -16.25 8.12
CA ALA A 70 -14.96 -16.14 9.19
C ALA A 70 -13.55 -15.91 8.68
N VAL A 71 -12.72 -15.33 9.53
CA VAL A 71 -11.32 -15.06 9.25
C VAL A 71 -10.42 -15.50 10.40
N ILE A 72 -9.27 -16.03 10.05
CA ILE A 72 -8.11 -16.13 10.95
C ILE A 72 -7.22 -14.93 10.64
N LEU A 73 -6.88 -14.16 11.66
CA LEU A 73 -5.91 -13.08 11.56
C LEU A 73 -4.57 -13.58 12.11
N ASP A 74 -3.56 -13.66 11.25
CA ASP A 74 -2.21 -13.96 11.72
C ASP A 74 -1.63 -12.75 12.48
N PRO A 75 -0.70 -13.00 13.43
CA PRO A 75 0.07 -11.91 14.03
C PRO A 75 0.79 -11.07 12.98
N ILE A 76 0.79 -9.75 13.17
CA ILE A 76 1.48 -8.81 12.27
C ILE A 76 2.95 -9.19 12.12
N TYR A 77 3.34 -9.46 10.88
CA TYR A 77 4.73 -9.56 10.49
C TYR A 77 5.34 -8.16 10.38
N LEU A 78 6.56 -8.00 10.86
CA LEU A 78 7.35 -6.79 10.64
C LEU A 78 8.70 -7.22 10.12
N ASN A 79 9.09 -6.72 8.96
CA ASN A 79 10.38 -7.00 8.35
C ASN A 79 11.48 -6.12 8.97
N GLN A 80 11.62 -6.15 10.31
CA GLN A 80 12.60 -5.35 11.03
C GLN A 80 12.97 -5.93 12.39
N ASN A 81 14.27 -5.86 12.70
CA ASN A 81 14.81 -6.08 14.04
C ASN A 81 14.98 -4.74 14.78
N ALA A 82 15.01 -4.81 16.11
CA ALA A 82 15.34 -3.64 16.93
C ALA A 82 16.70 -3.03 16.50
N THR A 83 16.76 -1.71 16.43
CA THR A 83 17.96 -0.94 16.09
C THR A 83 18.26 0.05 17.20
N LYS A 84 19.33 0.85 17.07
CA LYS A 84 19.62 1.94 18.02
C LYS A 84 18.52 3.00 18.05
N ASP A 85 17.85 3.22 16.92
CA ASP A 85 16.85 4.27 16.75
C ASP A 85 15.40 3.76 16.90
N VAL A 86 15.19 2.44 16.82
CA VAL A 86 13.87 1.81 16.91
C VAL A 86 13.89 0.71 17.96
N SER A 87 13.27 1.00 19.11
CA SER A 87 13.19 0.05 20.22
C SER A 87 12.23 -1.11 19.92
N LEU A 88 12.47 -2.25 20.57
CA LEU A 88 11.56 -3.40 20.51
C LEU A 88 10.15 -3.06 21.04
N GLU A 89 10.08 -2.19 22.06
CA GLU A 89 8.80 -1.72 22.61
C GLU A 89 7.97 -1.01 21.56
N LEU A 90 8.59 -0.12 20.80
CA LEU A 90 7.95 0.63 19.74
C LEU A 90 7.46 -0.29 18.61
N ILE A 91 8.28 -1.26 18.22
CA ILE A 91 7.90 -2.32 17.27
C ILE A 91 6.67 -3.08 17.75
N ASN A 92 6.64 -3.46 19.03
CA ASN A 92 5.53 -4.21 19.59
C ASN A 92 4.25 -3.36 19.70
N LYS A 93 4.36 -2.08 20.08
CA LYS A 93 3.24 -1.12 20.08
C LYS A 93 2.65 -0.93 18.69
N ALA A 94 3.51 -0.77 17.69
CA ALA A 94 3.12 -0.68 16.28
C ALA A 94 2.36 -1.92 15.79
N LYS A 95 2.91 -3.12 16.05
CA LYS A 95 2.26 -4.40 15.73
C LYS A 95 0.91 -4.52 16.42
N ALA A 96 0.85 -4.21 17.72
CA ALA A 96 -0.37 -4.29 18.51
C ALA A 96 -1.44 -3.32 17.97
N ALA A 97 -1.07 -2.09 17.67
CA ALA A 97 -2.01 -1.10 17.14
C ALA A 97 -2.56 -1.50 15.76
N LEU A 98 -1.72 -2.05 14.87
CA LEU A 98 -2.19 -2.56 13.58
C LEU A 98 -3.09 -3.80 13.74
N GLN A 99 -2.71 -4.71 14.64
CA GLN A 99 -3.52 -5.90 14.95
C GLN A 99 -4.89 -5.53 15.51
N GLU A 100 -4.94 -4.61 16.47
CA GLU A 100 -6.18 -4.08 17.06
C GLU A 100 -7.05 -3.42 15.99
N SER A 101 -6.46 -2.56 15.16
CA SER A 101 -7.17 -1.91 14.05
C SER A 101 -7.75 -2.93 13.07
N MET A 102 -7.04 -4.02 12.78
CA MET A 102 -7.56 -5.11 11.94
C MET A 102 -8.73 -5.86 12.59
N VAL A 103 -8.65 -6.12 13.91
CA VAL A 103 -9.72 -6.76 14.67
C VAL A 103 -10.97 -5.87 14.64
N GLU A 104 -10.82 -4.57 14.93
CA GLU A 104 -11.91 -3.59 14.83
C GLU A 104 -12.52 -3.54 13.44
N ALA A 105 -11.67 -3.51 12.40
CA ALA A 105 -12.07 -3.49 11.00
C ALA A 105 -12.88 -4.72 10.56
N VAL A 106 -12.54 -5.90 11.09
CA VAL A 106 -13.33 -7.12 10.84
C VAL A 106 -14.65 -7.06 11.59
N ASN A 107 -14.62 -6.68 12.88
CA ASN A 107 -15.81 -6.59 13.71
C ASN A 107 -16.82 -5.56 13.17
N SER A 108 -16.35 -4.44 12.62
CA SER A 108 -17.21 -3.39 12.06
C SER A 108 -18.02 -3.85 10.83
N ARG A 109 -17.65 -4.96 10.19
CA ARG A 109 -18.46 -5.56 9.11
C ARG A 109 -19.71 -6.26 9.63
N GLY A 110 -19.72 -6.68 10.90
CA GLY A 110 -20.85 -7.33 11.57
C GLY A 110 -21.17 -8.76 11.13
N ASN A 111 -20.75 -9.20 9.94
CA ASN A 111 -21.08 -10.51 9.37
C ASN A 111 -19.89 -11.48 9.24
N ILE A 112 -18.70 -11.09 9.72
CA ILE A 112 -17.48 -11.92 9.67
C ILE A 112 -17.02 -12.21 11.11
N ARG A 113 -16.84 -13.49 11.43
CA ARG A 113 -16.33 -13.93 12.74
C ARG A 113 -14.81 -14.07 12.74
N ILE A 114 -14.14 -13.62 13.79
CA ILE A 114 -12.72 -13.92 14.00
C ILE A 114 -12.63 -15.29 14.66
N VAL A 115 -11.86 -16.21 14.08
CA VAL A 115 -11.66 -17.59 14.57
C VAL A 115 -10.17 -17.93 14.63
N THR A 116 -9.82 -18.98 15.37
CA THR A 116 -8.43 -19.43 15.56
C THR A 116 -8.09 -20.74 14.85
N LYS A 117 -9.08 -21.43 14.27
CA LYS A 117 -8.92 -22.73 13.61
C LYS A 117 -9.40 -22.66 12.15
N PRO A 118 -8.69 -23.32 11.21
CA PRO A 118 -9.17 -23.50 9.84
C PRO A 118 -10.50 -24.24 9.76
N GLY A 119 -11.28 -23.98 8.71
CA GLY A 119 -12.53 -24.66 8.45
C GLY A 119 -13.28 -24.13 7.21
N PRO A 120 -14.44 -24.73 6.88
CA PRO A 120 -15.24 -24.30 5.74
C PRO A 120 -15.66 -22.84 5.86
N GLY A 121 -15.50 -22.06 4.79
CA GLY A 121 -15.83 -20.63 4.77
C GLY A 121 -14.96 -19.78 5.69
N VAL A 122 -13.77 -20.26 6.07
CA VAL A 122 -12.78 -19.51 6.84
C VAL A 122 -11.63 -19.09 5.92
N ALA A 123 -11.38 -17.78 5.81
CA ALA A 123 -10.19 -17.25 5.17
C ALA A 123 -9.08 -17.02 6.20
N ARG A 124 -7.82 -17.01 5.78
CA ARG A 124 -6.67 -16.62 6.60
C ARG A 124 -6.05 -15.36 6.02
N ILE A 125 -5.84 -14.37 6.86
CA ILE A 125 -5.26 -13.07 6.50
C ILE A 125 -3.88 -12.97 7.16
N SER A 126 -2.85 -12.80 6.35
CA SER A 126 -1.48 -12.53 6.79
C SER A 126 -1.11 -11.11 6.37
N VAL A 127 -0.62 -10.29 7.29
CA VAL A 127 -0.26 -8.89 7.05
C VAL A 127 1.17 -8.62 7.51
N GLY A 128 1.92 -7.92 6.69
CA GLY A 128 3.29 -7.50 6.95
C GLY A 128 3.46 -6.01 6.80
N ILE A 129 4.11 -5.37 7.76
CA ILE A 129 4.79 -4.09 7.53
C ILE A 129 6.15 -4.43 6.94
N THR A 130 6.36 -4.08 5.67
CA THR A 130 7.47 -4.60 4.87
C THR A 130 8.44 -3.53 4.39
N GLY A 131 8.10 -2.26 4.61
CA GLY A 131 9.02 -1.15 4.45
C GLY A 131 8.53 0.08 5.17
N ALA A 132 9.46 0.89 5.66
CA ALA A 132 9.14 2.19 6.23
C ALA A 132 10.34 3.12 6.05
N GLU A 133 10.08 4.34 5.60
CA GLU A 133 11.12 5.28 5.22
C GLU A 133 10.73 6.71 5.61
N SER A 134 11.73 7.59 5.72
CA SER A 134 11.54 8.99 6.00
C SER A 134 12.54 9.78 5.17
N SER A 135 12.03 10.53 4.19
CA SER A 135 12.83 11.26 3.21
C SER A 135 12.64 12.76 3.38
N ALA A 136 13.75 13.51 3.31
CA ALA A 136 13.72 14.97 3.24
C ALA A 136 13.24 15.48 1.87
N ASN A 137 13.20 14.59 0.87
CA ASN A 137 12.77 14.90 -0.48
C ASN A 137 11.67 13.91 -0.90
N SER A 138 10.42 14.28 -0.65
CA SER A 138 9.23 13.49 -1.04
C SER A 138 9.03 13.38 -2.56
N LEU A 139 9.85 14.08 -3.36
CA LEU A 139 9.80 14.04 -4.83
C LEU A 139 10.65 12.92 -5.44
N GLN A 140 11.48 12.24 -4.65
CA GLN A 140 12.26 11.08 -5.09
C GLN A 140 11.49 9.78 -4.89
N PRO A 141 11.71 8.75 -5.74
CA PRO A 141 11.12 7.44 -5.54
C PRO A 141 11.46 6.88 -4.16
N TRP A 142 10.43 6.42 -3.45
CA TRP A 142 10.60 5.75 -2.16
C TRP A 142 11.33 4.41 -2.35
N ASN A 143 12.43 4.24 -1.64
CA ASN A 143 13.18 2.99 -1.62
C ASN A 143 12.89 2.27 -0.32
N PHE A 144 11.72 1.62 -0.26
CA PHE A 144 11.28 0.83 0.88
C PHE A 144 12.31 -0.27 1.18
N THR A 145 13.18 0.00 2.13
CA THR A 145 14.17 -0.97 2.62
C THR A 145 13.72 -1.52 3.98
N PRO A 146 14.06 -2.78 4.29
CA PRO A 146 13.88 -3.34 5.65
C PRO A 146 14.77 -2.65 6.71
N ILE A 147 15.69 -1.77 6.30
CA ILE A 147 16.72 -1.19 7.17
C ILE A 147 16.13 0.00 7.92
N GLY A 148 15.46 -0.33 9.01
CA GLY A 148 14.97 0.64 9.98
C GLY A 148 13.79 1.41 9.46
N LEU A 149 12.59 1.15 10.00
CA LEU A 149 11.61 2.20 10.29
C LEU A 149 12.40 3.49 10.51
N ALA A 150 12.42 4.38 9.52
CA ALA A 150 13.36 5.49 9.42
C ALA A 150 13.04 6.61 10.42
N MET A 151 12.73 6.20 11.64
CA MET A 151 12.50 6.95 12.84
C MET A 151 13.87 7.30 13.41
N ASN A 152 14.66 8.08 12.68
CA ASN A 152 15.80 8.73 13.29
C ASN A 152 15.24 9.74 14.30
N ALA A 153 15.09 9.35 15.56
CA ALA A 153 14.86 10.30 16.65
C ALA A 153 16.00 11.35 16.69
N ALA A 154 17.21 10.95 16.25
CA ALA A 154 18.35 11.85 16.05
C ALA A 154 18.12 12.96 15.00
N ALA A 155 17.18 12.79 14.06
CA ALA A 155 16.79 13.85 13.13
C ALA A 155 16.13 15.04 13.89
N TYR A 156 15.52 14.79 15.05
CA TYR A 156 14.84 15.82 15.83
C TYR A 156 15.82 16.77 16.55
N ALA A 157 16.97 16.27 17.03
CA ALA A 157 17.91 17.05 17.82
C ALA A 157 18.79 18.03 17.00
N GLY A 158 18.91 17.80 15.67
CA GLY A 158 19.77 18.59 14.78
C GLY A 158 19.06 19.66 13.95
N GLY A 159 17.75 19.90 14.16
CA GLY A 159 17.00 20.94 13.44
C GLY A 159 16.37 20.54 12.10
N VAL A 160 16.29 19.24 11.75
CA VAL A 160 15.68 18.79 10.49
C VAL A 160 14.18 18.47 10.67
N ASN A 161 13.37 19.53 10.67
CA ASN A 161 11.90 19.48 10.58
C ASN A 161 11.36 19.00 9.20
N ALA A 162 12.16 18.41 8.32
CA ALA A 162 11.86 18.37 6.87
C ALA A 162 11.49 17.00 6.28
N LYS A 163 11.41 15.91 7.06
CA LYS A 163 11.23 14.57 6.47
C LYS A 163 9.78 14.11 6.45
N THR A 164 9.29 13.76 5.27
CA THR A 164 7.99 13.08 5.11
C THR A 164 8.17 11.62 5.45
N PRO A 165 7.30 10.99 6.27
CA PRO A 165 7.35 9.55 6.48
C PRO A 165 6.53 8.78 5.43
N ALA A 166 6.92 7.55 5.18
CA ALA A 166 6.24 6.59 4.31
C ALA A 166 6.20 5.21 4.95
N LEU A 167 5.12 4.49 4.70
CA LEU A 167 4.85 3.15 5.20
C LEU A 167 4.36 2.25 4.08
N LEU A 168 4.95 1.08 3.96
CA LEU A 168 4.55 0.00 3.05
C LEU A 168 3.99 -1.16 3.87
N VAL A 169 2.76 -1.54 3.57
CA VAL A 169 2.08 -2.69 4.17
C VAL A 169 1.56 -3.60 3.07
N GLU A 170 1.80 -4.89 3.27
CA GLU A 170 1.41 -5.93 2.35
C GLU A 170 0.53 -6.95 3.07
N SER A 171 -0.42 -7.52 2.34
CA SER A 171 -1.39 -8.46 2.87
C SER A 171 -1.69 -9.56 1.87
N LYS A 172 -1.87 -10.77 2.40
CA LYS A 172 -2.25 -11.96 1.63
C LYS A 172 -3.45 -12.61 2.29
N ILE A 173 -4.42 -13.02 1.47
CA ILE A 173 -5.62 -13.72 1.90
C ILE A 173 -5.65 -15.09 1.22
N THR A 174 -5.77 -16.15 2.01
CA THR A 174 -5.86 -17.53 1.50
C THR A 174 -7.06 -18.25 2.09
N ASP A 175 -7.57 -19.25 1.37
CA ASP A 175 -8.49 -20.23 1.95
C ASP A 175 -7.79 -20.97 3.10
N SER A 176 -8.46 -21.11 4.25
CA SER A 176 -7.82 -21.68 5.42
C SER A 176 -7.54 -23.18 5.29
N GLN A 177 -8.29 -23.91 4.47
CA GLN A 177 -8.17 -25.35 4.28
C GLN A 177 -7.27 -25.67 3.08
N SER A 178 -7.61 -25.18 1.89
CA SER A 178 -6.91 -25.51 0.65
C SER A 178 -5.62 -24.70 0.45
N LYS A 179 -5.45 -23.60 1.20
CA LYS A 179 -4.38 -22.61 1.00
C LYS A 179 -4.42 -21.90 -0.35
N GLN A 180 -5.51 -22.01 -1.09
CA GLN A 180 -5.71 -21.27 -2.33
C GLN A 180 -5.57 -19.77 -2.06
N LEU A 181 -4.80 -19.08 -2.90
CA LEU A 181 -4.69 -17.63 -2.87
C LEU A 181 -6.01 -16.99 -3.31
N LEU A 182 -6.61 -16.19 -2.43
CA LEU A 182 -7.87 -15.51 -2.67
C LEU A 182 -7.67 -14.04 -3.06
N GLY A 183 -6.64 -13.42 -2.52
CA GLY A 183 -6.30 -12.05 -2.84
C GLY A 183 -5.02 -11.58 -2.17
N GLU A 184 -4.51 -10.48 -2.69
CA GLU A 184 -3.34 -9.77 -2.17
C GLU A 184 -3.61 -8.27 -2.19
N GLY A 185 -2.95 -7.56 -1.29
CA GLY A 185 -3.01 -6.11 -1.22
C GLY A 185 -1.65 -5.55 -0.86
N LEU A 186 -1.25 -4.50 -1.57
CA LEU A 186 -0.08 -3.70 -1.27
C LEU A 186 -0.54 -2.25 -1.11
N ILE A 187 -0.29 -1.65 0.05
CA ILE A 187 -0.68 -0.28 0.35
C ILE A 187 0.56 0.49 0.76
N THR A 188 0.82 1.60 0.06
CA THR A 188 1.78 2.59 0.52
C THR A 188 1.01 3.79 1.05
N VAL A 189 1.30 4.20 2.28
CA VAL A 189 0.84 5.47 2.85
C VAL A 189 2.05 6.38 3.01
N GLN A 190 1.91 7.60 2.54
CA GLN A 190 2.86 8.70 2.72
C GLN A 190 2.10 9.83 3.41
N GLY A 191 2.77 10.88 3.86
CA GLY A 191 2.02 12.11 4.07
C GLY A 191 2.74 13.18 4.87
N GLU A 192 2.68 14.39 4.31
CA GLU A 192 2.97 15.65 5.00
C GLU A 192 2.20 15.80 6.32
N SER A 193 1.00 15.22 6.38
CA SER A 193 0.16 15.16 7.59
C SER A 193 0.85 14.47 8.77
N PHE A 194 1.84 13.61 8.50
CA PHE A 194 2.64 12.92 9.50
C PHE A 194 4.03 13.56 9.68
N ARG A 195 4.35 14.65 8.96
CA ARG A 195 5.67 15.31 8.96
C ARG A 195 5.97 16.00 10.28
N THR A 196 4.99 16.69 10.86
CA THR A 196 5.17 17.45 12.13
C THR A 196 5.56 16.55 13.30
N ASN A 197 5.27 15.25 13.20
CA ASN A 197 5.64 14.22 14.17
C ASN A 197 6.40 13.07 13.49
N ALA A 198 7.11 13.33 12.39
CA ALA A 198 7.81 12.30 11.63
C ALA A 198 8.86 11.63 12.52
N GLY A 199 8.70 10.33 12.75
CA GLY A 199 9.57 9.57 13.65
C GLY A 199 9.01 9.35 15.06
N SER A 200 7.79 9.82 15.36
CA SER A 200 7.09 9.42 16.60
C SER A 200 6.35 8.09 16.44
N ALA A 201 6.17 7.39 17.57
CA ALA A 201 5.34 6.19 17.63
C ALA A 201 3.91 6.44 17.15
N ASP A 202 3.36 7.60 17.50
CA ASP A 202 1.97 7.95 17.20
C ASP A 202 1.75 8.20 15.72
N SER A 203 2.70 8.83 15.02
CA SER A 203 2.66 8.98 13.57
C SER A 203 2.68 7.63 12.87
N PHE A 204 3.53 6.71 13.36
CA PHE A 204 3.58 5.36 12.82
C PHE A 204 2.25 4.62 13.02
N ILE A 205 1.70 4.68 14.22
CA ILE A 205 0.40 4.09 14.55
C ILE A 205 -0.71 4.70 13.68
N ALA A 206 -0.70 6.01 13.47
CA ALA A 206 -1.68 6.70 12.64
C ALA A 206 -1.59 6.31 11.15
N MET A 207 -0.37 6.14 10.61
CA MET A 207 -0.17 5.59 9.26
C MET A 207 -0.68 4.14 9.17
N ALA A 208 -0.39 3.30 10.16
CA ALA A 208 -0.88 1.92 10.21
C ALA A 208 -2.42 1.87 10.26
N LYS A 209 -3.07 2.73 11.06
CA LYS A 209 -4.53 2.89 11.07
C LYS A 209 -5.08 3.36 9.72
N LYS A 210 -4.39 4.29 9.05
CA LYS A 210 -4.74 4.75 7.70
C LYS A 210 -4.68 3.62 6.68
N VAL A 211 -3.65 2.77 6.72
CA VAL A 211 -3.56 1.56 5.88
C VAL A 211 -4.79 0.67 6.06
N VAL A 212 -5.19 0.37 7.30
CA VAL A 212 -6.35 -0.50 7.56
C VAL A 212 -7.63 0.10 7.02
N ARG A 213 -7.85 1.40 7.24
CA ARG A 213 -9.01 2.11 6.68
C ARG A 213 -9.03 2.03 5.15
N THR A 214 -7.91 2.30 4.49
CA THR A 214 -7.80 2.18 3.04
C THR A 214 -8.06 0.74 2.57
N ALA A 215 -7.54 -0.26 3.28
CA ALA A 215 -7.79 -1.66 2.97
C ALA A 215 -9.30 -1.98 3.05
N LEU A 216 -9.98 -1.49 4.09
CA LEU A 216 -11.44 -1.62 4.23
C LEU A 216 -12.21 -0.95 3.10
N GLU A 217 -11.95 0.33 2.84
CA GLU A 217 -12.63 1.11 1.79
C GLU A 217 -12.50 0.43 0.43
N THR A 218 -11.26 0.09 0.06
CA THR A 218 -11.02 -0.53 -1.23
C THR A 218 -11.70 -1.89 -1.27
N SER A 219 -11.71 -2.66 -0.17
CA SER A 219 -12.25 -4.03 -0.15
C SER A 219 -13.76 -4.14 -0.28
N ALA A 220 -14.48 -3.01 -0.15
CA ALA A 220 -15.92 -2.93 -0.37
C ALA A 220 -16.30 -3.28 -1.82
N ASN A 221 -15.40 -3.06 -2.78
CA ASN A 221 -15.56 -3.53 -4.16
C ASN A 221 -15.14 -5.01 -4.26
N PRO A 222 -16.08 -5.96 -4.51
CA PRO A 222 -15.77 -7.39 -4.58
C PRO A 222 -15.20 -7.83 -5.92
N THR A 223 -15.16 -6.97 -6.94
CA THR A 223 -14.81 -7.33 -8.32
C THR A 223 -13.41 -7.98 -8.38
N PRO A 224 -13.30 -9.16 -9.03
CA PRO A 224 -12.01 -9.78 -9.30
C PRO A 224 -11.09 -8.86 -10.11
N THR A 225 -9.79 -8.92 -9.83
CA THR A 225 -8.77 -8.22 -10.63
C THR A 225 -7.87 -9.19 -11.39
N GLY A 226 -7.81 -10.45 -10.96
CA GLY A 226 -7.16 -11.54 -11.68
C GLY A 226 -8.09 -12.26 -12.64
N LYS A 227 -7.50 -12.95 -13.61
CA LYS A 227 -8.17 -14.00 -14.39
C LYS A 227 -8.25 -15.28 -13.59
#